data_AF-A0A8S4MNU4-F1
#
_entry.id   AF-A0A8S4MNU4-F1
#
_cell.length_a   1.000
_cell.length_b   1.000
_cell.length_c   1.000
_cell.angle_alpha   90.00
_cell.angle_beta   90.00
_cell.angle_gamma   90.00
#
_symmetry.space_group_name_H-M   'P 1'
#
loop_
_entity.id
_entity.type
_entity.pdbx_description
1 polymer ?
#
loop_
_entity_poly.entity_id
_entity_poly.type
_entity_poly.pdbx_seq_one_letter_code
_entity_poly.pdbx_strand_id
1 'polypeptide(L)'
;MEEEFDPDVMVVESTAVYLQCVKEQPPEISCKPGPPRSLSEASWEESWKAMEELHKEGKIRSLGVSNFFPKHLKKLVSMAEVPVSLVQNWFDPIFRD
;
A
#
# COMPACT_ATOMS: atom_id res chain seq x y z
N MET A 1 1.68 26.20 1.70
CA MET A 1 1.49 25.30 2.86
C MET A 1 2.41 24.14 2.55
N GLU A 2 3.58 24.14 3.16
CA GLU A 2 4.58 23.10 2.89
C GLU A 2 4.03 21.80 3.45
N GLU A 3 3.85 20.80 2.59
CA GLU A 3 3.58 19.44 3.02
C GLU A 3 4.82 18.97 3.77
N GLU A 4 4.76 19.06 5.10
CA GLU A 4 5.80 18.53 5.96
C GLU A 4 5.79 17.01 5.79
N PHE A 5 6.82 16.50 5.09
CA PHE A 5 7.03 15.07 4.90
C PHE A 5 7.28 14.43 6.27
N ASP A 6 6.25 13.79 6.82
CA ASP A 6 6.39 12.97 8.03
C ASP A 6 7.18 11.71 7.65
N PRO A 7 8.44 11.56 8.13
CA PRO A 7 9.27 10.43 7.77
C PRO A 7 8.73 9.08 8.27
N ASP A 8 7.79 9.10 9.22
CA ASP A 8 7.14 7.91 9.76
C ASP A 8 5.87 7.51 8.96
N VAL A 9 5.38 8.38 8.07
CA VAL A 9 4.22 8.11 7.20
C VAL A 9 4.71 7.68 5.81
N MET A 10 4.66 6.37 5.57
CA MET A 10 5.04 5.82 4.27
C MET A 10 3.80 5.58 3.41
N VAL A 11 3.61 6.39 2.37
CA VAL A 11 2.60 6.14 1.33
C VAL A 11 3.17 5.12 0.35
N VAL A 12 2.70 3.87 0.43
CA VAL A 12 3.14 2.81 -0.46
C VAL A 12 2.00 2.43 -1.40
N GLU A 13 2.05 2.92 -2.65
CA GLU A 13 1.01 2.65 -3.66
C GLU A 13 1.06 1.21 -4.21
N SER A 14 2.18 0.51 -4.03
CA SER A 14 2.36 -0.88 -4.45
C SER A 14 3.34 -1.59 -3.51
N THR A 15 2.79 -2.30 -2.53
CA THR A 15 3.59 -2.98 -1.51
C THR A 15 4.25 -4.25 -2.01
N ALA A 16 3.85 -4.78 -3.16
CA ALA A 16 4.62 -5.82 -3.86
C ALA A 16 6.00 -5.30 -4.31
N VAL A 17 6.09 -4.03 -4.74
CA VAL A 17 7.36 -3.37 -5.07
C VAL A 17 8.17 -3.08 -3.81
N TYR A 18 7.51 -2.62 -2.74
CA TYR A 18 8.17 -2.33 -1.47
C TYR A 18 8.67 -3.59 -0.74
N LEU A 19 7.92 -4.69 -0.73
CA LEU A 19 8.32 -5.95 -0.10
C LEU A 19 9.45 -6.67 -0.81
N GLN A 20 9.46 -6.61 -2.14
CA GLN A 20 10.59 -7.06 -2.92
C GLN A 20 11.82 -6.19 -2.60
N CYS A 21 11.64 -4.86 -2.53
CA CYS A 21 12.70 -3.92 -2.18
C CYS A 21 13.25 -4.13 -0.76
N VAL A 22 12.39 -4.37 0.24
CA VAL A 22 12.77 -4.59 1.65
C VAL A 22 13.42 -5.95 1.87
N LYS A 23 12.98 -7.00 1.18
CA LYS A 23 13.61 -8.33 1.25
C LYS A 23 14.95 -8.39 0.51
N GLU A 24 15.17 -7.50 -0.46
CA GLU A 24 16.36 -7.45 -1.33
C GLU A 24 17.20 -6.16 -1.16
N GLN A 25 17.39 -5.60 0.05
CA GLN A 25 18.37 -4.50 0.23
C GLN A 25 19.80 -5.01 0.53
N PRO A 26 20.71 -5.17 -0.46
CA PRO A 26 22.14 -4.99 -0.28
C PRO A 26 22.51 -3.49 -0.44
N PRO A 27 23.68 -3.06 0.06
CA PRO A 27 24.03 -1.67 0.38
C PRO A 27 24.22 -0.70 -0.81
N GLU A 28 23.84 -1.07 -2.02
CA GLU A 28 23.88 -0.17 -3.18
C GLU A 28 22.56 -0.27 -3.94
N ILE A 29 21.83 0.85 -3.98
CA ILE A 29 20.60 1.01 -4.75
C ILE A 29 20.92 0.72 -6.23
N SER A 30 20.53 -0.45 -6.71
CA SER A 30 20.53 -0.78 -8.13
C SER A 30 19.41 -1.75 -8.44
N CYS A 31 18.25 -1.19 -8.81
CA CYS A 31 17.21 -1.89 -9.54
C CYS A 31 17.87 -2.54 -10.77
N LYS A 32 18.06 -3.86 -10.75
CA LYS A 32 18.66 -4.53 -11.90
C LYS A 32 17.74 -4.35 -13.12
N PRO A 33 18.28 -4.00 -14.29
CA PRO A 33 17.48 -3.82 -15.49
C PRO A 33 16.89 -5.18 -15.89
N GLY A 34 15.57 -5.24 -15.85
CA GLY A 34 14.72 -6.30 -16.36
C GLY A 34 13.35 -5.71 -16.66
N PRO A 35 12.55 -6.29 -17.58
CA PRO A 35 11.22 -5.79 -17.82
C PRO A 35 10.42 -5.87 -16.50
N PRO A 36 9.71 -4.80 -16.09
CA PRO A 36 8.82 -4.90 -14.95
C PRO A 36 7.87 -6.08 -15.17
N ARG A 37 7.61 -6.88 -14.13
CA ARG A 37 6.51 -7.86 -14.17
C ARG A 37 5.29 -7.11 -14.70
N SER A 38 4.62 -7.65 -15.71
CA SER A 38 3.50 -6.96 -16.35
C SER A 38 2.50 -6.58 -15.26
N LEU A 39 2.19 -5.28 -15.18
CA LEU A 39 1.23 -4.72 -14.21
C LEU A 39 -0.17 -5.34 -14.33
N SER A 40 -0.42 -6.15 -15.38
CA SER A 40 -1.64 -6.88 -15.63
C SER A 40 -1.90 -8.05 -14.69
N GLU A 41 -0.91 -8.51 -13.90
CA GLU A 41 -1.05 -9.74 -13.10
C GLU A 41 -1.08 -9.51 -11.59
N ALA A 42 -0.74 -8.32 -11.08
CA ALA A 42 -0.71 -8.05 -9.64
C ALA A 42 -2.04 -7.43 -9.17
N SER A 43 -2.72 -8.10 -8.23
CA SER A 43 -3.97 -7.61 -7.64
C SER A 43 -3.73 -6.74 -6.40
N TRP A 44 -4.66 -5.83 -6.11
CA TRP A 44 -4.63 -5.05 -4.87
C TRP A 44 -4.80 -5.94 -3.61
N GLU A 45 -5.44 -7.11 -3.77
CA GLU A 45 -5.66 -8.09 -2.70
C GLU A 45 -4.34 -8.73 -2.26
N GLU A 46 -3.47 -9.07 -3.21
CA GLU A 46 -2.12 -9.55 -2.94
C GLU A 46 -1.28 -8.47 -2.27
N SER A 47 -1.41 -7.22 -2.72
CA SER A 47 -0.72 -6.07 -2.10
C SER A 47 -1.15 -5.87 -0.63
N TRP A 48 -2.44 -6.06 -0.32
CA TRP A 48 -2.93 -6.00 1.05
C TRP A 48 -2.36 -7.11 1.93
N LYS A 49 -2.38 -8.36 1.47
CA LYS A 49 -1.79 -9.49 2.22
C LYS A 49 -0.31 -9.26 2.52
N ALA A 50 0.40 -8.73 1.53
CA ALA A 50 1.81 -8.39 1.67
C ALA A 50 2.02 -7.30 2.75
N MET A 51 1.15 -6.27 2.79
CA MET A 51 1.14 -5.27 3.86
C MET A 51 0.88 -5.85 5.25
N GLU A 52 -0.03 -6.82 5.35
CA GLU A 52 -0.33 -7.47 6.62
C GLU A 52 0.88 -8.24 7.16
N GLU A 53 1.70 -8.87 6.29
CA GLU A 53 2.97 -9.48 6.68
C GLU A 53 3.93 -8.45 7.28
N LEU A 54 4.09 -7.29 6.65
CA LEU A 54 4.96 -6.22 7.16
C LEU A 54 4.49 -5.64 8.49
N HIS A 55 3.17 -5.51 8.67
CA HIS A 55 2.59 -5.09 9.94
C HIS A 55 2.86 -6.13 11.04
N LYS A 56 2.73 -7.43 10.72
CA LYS A 56 3.08 -8.52 11.65
C LYS A 56 4.58 -8.56 11.98
N GLU A 57 5.45 -8.21 11.04
CA GLU A 57 6.90 -8.05 11.26
C GLU A 57 7.25 -6.79 12.08
N GLY A 58 6.28 -5.93 12.41
CA GLY A 58 6.50 -4.70 13.17
C GLY A 58 7.15 -3.57 12.36
N LYS A 59 7.25 -3.72 11.04
CA LYS A 59 7.82 -2.71 10.13
C LYS A 59 6.83 -1.60 9.78
N ILE A 60 5.53 -1.90 9.86
CA ILE A 60 4.47 -0.94 9.63
C ILE A 60 3.61 -0.83 10.90
N ARG A 61 3.38 0.40 11.35
CA ARG A 61 2.54 0.69 12.53
C ARG A 61 1.04 0.58 12.23
N SER A 62 0.61 0.99 11.04
CA SER A 62 -0.81 1.05 10.65
C SER A 62 -0.97 0.93 9.14
N LEU A 63 -2.10 0.37 8.69
CA LEU A 63 -2.38 0.09 7.28
C LEU A 63 -3.66 0.78 6.82
N GLY A 64 -3.68 1.26 5.58
CA GLY A 64 -4.82 1.93 4.98
C GLY A 64 -4.85 1.77 3.47
N VAL A 65 -5.89 2.31 2.84
CA VAL A 65 -6.04 2.29 1.38
C VAL A 65 -6.35 3.67 0.85
N SER A 66 -5.99 3.92 -0.41
CA SER A 66 -6.28 5.17 -1.11
C SER A 66 -6.99 4.89 -2.43
N ASN A 67 -7.94 5.74 -2.82
CA ASN A 67 -8.73 5.61 -4.05
C ASN A 67 -9.56 4.30 -4.14
N PHE A 68 -10.16 3.88 -3.03
CA PHE A 68 -10.98 2.67 -2.97
C PHE A 68 -12.47 2.99 -3.12
N PHE A 69 -13.13 2.32 -4.07
CA PHE A 69 -14.59 2.33 -4.20
C PHE A 69 -15.25 1.47 -3.10
N PRO A 70 -16.52 1.74 -2.72
CA PRO A 70 -17.22 0.99 -1.67
C PRO A 70 -17.25 -0.53 -1.88
N LYS A 71 -17.31 -0.99 -3.14
CA LYS A 71 -17.28 -2.43 -3.47
C LYS A 71 -15.93 -3.07 -3.11
N HIS A 72 -14.82 -2.40 -3.41
CA HIS A 72 -13.48 -2.87 -3.06
C HIS A 72 -13.26 -2.80 -1.55
N LEU A 73 -13.73 -1.72 -0.90
CA LEU A 73 -13.63 -1.58 0.55
C LEU A 73 -14.40 -2.67 1.30
N LYS A 74 -15.63 -3.00 0.85
CA LYS A 74 -16.40 -4.13 1.41
C LYS A 74 -15.67 -5.46 1.26
N LYS A 75 -15.08 -5.71 0.09
CA LYS A 75 -14.27 -6.91 -0.13
C LYS A 75 -13.05 -6.93 0.79
N LEU A 76 -12.33 -5.81 0.89
CA LEU A 76 -11.17 -5.65 1.74
C LEU A 76 -11.51 -5.95 3.20
N VAL A 77 -12.52 -5.28 3.76
CA VAL A 77 -12.93 -5.49 5.17
C VAL A 77 -13.36 -6.93 5.43
N SER A 78 -13.90 -7.64 4.42
CA SER A 78 -14.27 -9.06 4.57
C SER A 78 -13.08 -10.02 4.57
N MET A 79 -11.94 -9.63 3.98
CA MET A 79 -10.76 -10.49 3.85
C MET A 79 -9.59 -10.08 4.75
N ALA A 80 -9.58 -8.85 5.26
CA ALA A 80 -8.47 -8.30 6.04
C ALA A 80 -8.38 -8.94 7.43
N GLU A 81 -7.19 -9.39 7.79
CA GLU A 81 -6.84 -9.84 9.14
C GLU A 81 -6.41 -8.65 10.01
N VAL A 82 -5.75 -7.64 9.41
CA VAL A 82 -5.38 -6.39 10.08
C VAL A 82 -6.46 -5.34 9.81
N PRO A 83 -6.98 -4.63 10.83
CA PRO A 83 -8.00 -3.62 10.62
C PRO A 83 -7.52 -2.47 9.75
N VAL A 84 -8.35 -2.07 8.78
CA VAL A 84 -8.10 -0.90 7.93
C VAL A 84 -8.17 0.35 8.81
N SER A 85 -7.04 1.06 8.95
CA SER A 85 -6.91 2.21 9.83
C SER A 85 -7.36 3.52 9.16
N LEU A 86 -7.24 3.61 7.84
CA LEU A 86 -7.51 4.81 7.04
C LEU A 86 -8.05 4.43 5.66
N VAL A 87 -9.01 5.22 5.16
CA VAL A 87 -9.37 5.28 3.75
C VAL A 87 -9.15 6.71 3.27
N GLN A 88 -8.20 6.90 2.36
CA GLN A 88 -7.90 8.20 1.75
C GLN A 88 -8.56 8.28 0.38
N ASN A 89 -9.63 9.03 0.25
CA ASN A 89 -10.25 9.30 -1.04
C ASN A 89 -10.26 10.80 -1.32
N TRP A 90 -10.40 11.13 -2.60
CA TRP A 90 -10.76 12.48 -2.98
C TRP A 90 -12.13 12.84 -2.38
N PHE A 91 -12.21 13.98 -1.70
CA PHE A 91 -13.42 14.47 -1.05
C PHE A 91 -13.62 15.94 -1.42
N ASP A 92 -14.69 16.23 -2.13
CA ASP A 92 -15.12 17.58 -2.53
C ASP A 92 -16.54 17.82 -2.00
N PRO A 93 -16.87 18.99 -1.44
CA PRO A 93 -18.25 19.36 -1.10
C PRO A 93 -19.31 19.03 -2.17
N ILE A 94 -18.95 19.06 -3.45
CA ILE A 94 -19.80 18.81 -4.62
C ILE A 94 -19.89 17.32 -4.93
N PHE A 95 -18.80 16.57 -4.74
CA PHE A 95 -18.72 15.14 -5.06
C PHE A 95 -18.48 14.34 -3.77
N ARG A 96 -19.59 13.86 -3.21
CA ARG A 96 -19.69 13.22 -1.90
C ARG A 96 -19.92 11.71 -1.99
N ASP A 97 -19.24 11.07 -2.93
CA ASP A 97 -19.31 9.62 -3.12
C ASP A 97 -18.28 8.86 -2.28
#